data_AF-A0A1I0LUW4-F1
#
_entry.id   AF-A0A1I0LUW4-F1
#
_cell.length_a   1.000
_cell.length_b   1.000
_cell.length_c   1.000
_cell.angle_alpha   90.00
_cell.angle_beta   90.00
_cell.angle_gamma   90.00
#
_symmetry.space_group_name_H-M   'P 1'
#
loop_
_entity.id
_entity.type
_entity.pdbx_description
1 polymer ?
#
loop_
_entity_poly.entity_id
_entity_poly.type
_entity_poly.pdbx_seq_one_letter_code
_entity_poly.pdbx_strand_id
1 'polypeptide(L)'
;MTQRGIDVDVRLDLHVNPEALEAKARVAIERGLQAATEHVLTATQPKVPWQTGDLERSGSAVVDRSNLDGVISFDQPYAVAQHEQLDWEHPLKGEPKYLETTLYEEAEVVRAMVAKAVRKALGG
;
A
#
# COMPACT_ATOMS: atom_id res chain seq x y z
N MET A 1 18.37 23.28 54.60
CA MET A 1 17.28 22.43 54.09
C MET A 1 17.84 21.63 52.93
N THR A 2 18.25 20.39 53.18
CA THR A 2 18.98 19.56 52.20
C THR A 2 18.01 18.52 51.65
N GLN A 3 17.57 18.67 50.39
CA GLN A 3 16.76 17.65 49.72
C GLN A 3 17.62 16.39 49.53
N ARG A 4 17.20 15.27 50.12
CA ARG A 4 17.74 13.94 49.80
C ARG A 4 17.11 13.50 48.48
N GLY A 5 17.93 13.34 47.44
CA GLY A 5 17.53 12.68 46.21
C GLY A 5 17.19 11.21 46.50
N ILE A 6 16.08 10.74 45.95
CA ILE A 6 15.69 9.33 45.99
C ILE A 6 16.34 8.67 44.78
N ASP A 7 17.23 7.71 45.01
CA ASP A 7 17.70 6.81 43.98
C ASP A 7 16.65 5.71 43.79
N VAL A 8 16.14 5.57 42.56
CA VAL A 8 15.21 4.51 42.17
C VAL A 8 15.91 3.63 41.17
N ASP A 9 16.19 2.39 41.58
CA ASP A 9 16.71 1.36 40.69
C ASP A 9 15.54 0.52 40.17
N VAL A 10 15.28 0.57 38.86
CA VAL A 10 14.19 -0.18 38.21
C VAL A 10 14.80 -1.30 37.40
N ARG A 11 14.57 -2.54 37.86
CA ARG A 11 14.89 -3.74 37.10
C ARG A 11 13.71 -4.11 36.21
N LEU A 12 13.93 -4.14 34.89
CA LEU A 12 12.93 -4.54 33.91
C LEU A 12 13.28 -5.93 33.36
N ASP A 13 12.44 -6.93 33.66
CA ASP A 13 12.57 -8.26 33.08
C ASP A 13 11.62 -8.39 31.87
N LEU A 14 12.20 -8.32 30.67
CA LEU A 14 11.45 -8.37 29.40
C LEU A 14 11.39 -9.81 28.87
N HIS A 15 10.18 -10.34 28.70
CA HIS A 15 9.97 -11.62 28.02
C HIS A 15 9.47 -11.37 26.60
N VAL A 16 10.30 -11.63 25.60
CA VAL A 16 9.98 -11.45 24.18
C VAL A 16 9.79 -12.81 23.52
N ASN A 17 8.66 -12.99 22.82
CA ASN A 17 8.45 -14.13 21.93
C ASN A 17 8.65 -13.66 20.48
N PRO A 18 9.82 -13.94 19.86
CA PRO A 18 10.14 -13.46 18.51
C PRO A 18 9.25 -14.07 17.43
N GLU A 19 8.86 -15.34 17.57
CA GLU A 19 7.98 -16.03 16.60
C GLU A 19 6.59 -15.41 16.57
N ALA A 20 6.03 -15.14 17.77
CA ALA A 20 4.74 -14.47 17.88
C ALA A 20 4.79 -13.03 17.34
N LEU A 21 5.92 -12.34 17.53
CA LEU A 21 6.14 -11.00 17.00
C LEU A 21 6.19 -11.00 15.47
N GLU A 22 6.95 -11.93 14.87
CA GLU A 22 7.06 -12.09 13.43
C GLU A 22 5.72 -12.43 12.79
N ALA A 23 4.99 -13.42 13.34
CA ALA A 23 3.66 -13.78 12.86
C ALA A 23 2.69 -12.59 12.91
N LYS A 24 2.74 -11.81 13.99
CA LYS A 24 1.91 -10.59 14.15
C LYS A 24 2.29 -9.51 13.13
N ALA A 25 3.58 -9.30 12.90
CA ALA A 25 4.08 -8.35 11.90
C ALA A 25 3.65 -8.76 10.48
N ARG A 26 3.77 -10.04 10.13
CA ARG A 26 3.37 -10.57 8.82
C ARG A 26 1.90 -10.31 8.53
N VAL A 27 1.01 -10.67 9.45
CA VAL A 27 -0.44 -10.39 9.33
C VAL A 27 -0.73 -8.89 9.21
N ALA A 28 0.04 -8.05 9.90
CA ALA A 28 -0.11 -6.59 9.82
C ALA A 28 0.35 -6.04 8.46
N ILE A 29 1.46 -6.55 7.91
CA ILE A 29 1.95 -6.20 6.59
C ILE A 29 0.92 -6.60 5.53
N GLU A 30 0.39 -7.82 5.57
CA GLU A 30 -0.65 -8.28 4.63
C GLU A 30 -1.86 -7.33 4.61
N ARG A 31 -2.35 -6.93 5.79
CA ARG A 31 -3.48 -5.99 5.90
C ARG A 31 -3.13 -4.60 5.39
N GLY A 32 -1.92 -4.13 5.70
CA GLY A 32 -1.41 -2.84 5.23
C GLY A 32 -1.29 -2.81 3.71
N LEU A 33 -0.73 -3.86 3.12
CA LEU A 33 -0.61 -4.03 1.67
C LEU A 33 -1.96 -4.12 0.99
N GLN A 34 -2.91 -4.87 1.57
CA GLN A 34 -4.25 -4.96 0.99
C GLN A 34 -4.91 -3.58 0.90
N ALA A 35 -4.94 -2.84 2.00
CA ALA A 35 -5.50 -1.49 2.02
C ALA A 35 -4.74 -0.53 1.08
N ALA A 36 -3.41 -0.62 1.04
CA ALA A 36 -2.59 0.23 0.18
C ALA A 36 -2.79 -0.08 -1.31
N THR A 37 -2.92 -1.35 -1.68
CA THR A 37 -3.14 -1.79 -3.07
C THR A 37 -4.53 -1.35 -3.56
N GLU A 38 -5.56 -1.49 -2.71
CA GLU A 38 -6.91 -0.98 -2.99
C GLU A 38 -6.93 0.56 -3.11
N HIS A 39 -6.15 1.26 -2.29
CA HIS A 39 -5.98 2.70 -2.36
C HIS A 39 -5.35 3.13 -3.69
N VAL A 40 -4.25 2.50 -4.11
CA VAL A 40 -3.61 2.81 -5.40
C VAL A 40 -4.55 2.50 -6.57
N LEU A 41 -5.28 1.39 -6.56
CA LEU A 41 -6.28 1.12 -7.59
C LEU A 41 -7.32 2.24 -7.65
N THR A 42 -7.83 2.69 -6.50
CA THR A 42 -8.78 3.80 -6.41
C THR A 42 -8.19 5.10 -6.97
N ALA A 43 -6.95 5.43 -6.58
CA ALA A 43 -6.24 6.61 -7.07
C ALA A 43 -5.91 6.53 -8.57
N THR A 44 -5.83 5.32 -9.12
CA THR A 44 -5.58 5.09 -10.55
C THR A 44 -6.83 5.38 -11.39
N GLN A 45 -8.04 5.09 -10.89
CA GLN A 45 -9.27 5.17 -11.71
C GLN A 45 -9.50 6.51 -12.45
N PRO A 46 -9.25 7.69 -11.85
CA PRO A 46 -9.39 8.97 -12.57
C PRO A 46 -8.45 9.11 -13.78
N LYS A 47 -7.32 8.39 -13.78
CA LYS A 47 -6.29 8.41 -14.82
C LYS A 47 -6.47 7.31 -15.86
N VAL A 48 -7.33 6.32 -15.60
CA VAL A 48 -7.57 5.22 -16.55
C VAL A 48 -8.28 5.76 -17.80
N PRO A 49 -7.74 5.49 -19.01
CA PRO A 49 -8.39 5.83 -20.28
C PRO A 49 -9.83 5.34 -20.36
N TRP A 50 -10.73 6.25 -20.71
CA TRP A 50 -12.17 5.98 -20.71
C TRP A 50 -12.82 6.28 -22.05
N GLN A 51 -13.52 5.28 -22.56
CA GLN A 51 -14.42 5.42 -23.71
C GLN A 51 -15.80 4.82 -23.41
N THR A 52 -15.83 3.60 -22.87
CA THR A 52 -17.03 2.87 -22.43
C THR A 52 -16.94 2.44 -20.95
N GLY A 53 -15.79 2.69 -20.33
CA GLY A 53 -15.46 2.29 -18.95
C GLY A 53 -15.07 0.81 -18.78
N ASP A 54 -14.92 0.03 -19.85
CA ASP A 54 -14.54 -1.39 -19.73
C ASP A 54 -13.16 -1.57 -19.09
N LEU A 55 -12.17 -0.76 -19.50
CA LEU A 55 -10.83 -0.76 -18.91
C LEU A 55 -10.88 -0.42 -17.42
N GLU A 56 -11.50 0.70 -17.06
CA GLU A 56 -11.68 1.14 -15.66
C GLU A 56 -12.32 0.05 -14.78
N ARG A 57 -13.39 -0.60 -15.27
CA ARG A 57 -14.08 -1.67 -14.55
C ARG A 57 -13.27 -2.96 -14.44
N SER A 58 -12.30 -3.17 -15.32
CA SER A 58 -11.42 -4.36 -15.30
C SER A 58 -10.30 -4.29 -14.25
N GLY A 59 -10.13 -3.13 -13.59
CA GLY A 59 -9.11 -2.92 -12.57
C GLY A 59 -9.26 -3.90 -11.40
N SER A 60 -8.16 -4.55 -11.02
CA SER A 60 -8.09 -5.48 -9.89
C SER A 60 -6.91 -5.16 -8.98
N ALA A 61 -7.11 -5.35 -7.69
CA ALA A 61 -6.11 -5.21 -6.64
C ALA A 61 -6.06 -6.50 -5.83
N VAL A 62 -4.91 -7.15 -5.79
CA VAL A 62 -4.70 -8.42 -5.08
C VAL A 62 -3.37 -8.42 -4.33
N VAL A 63 -3.29 -9.18 -3.25
CA VAL A 63 -2.06 -9.36 -2.47
C VAL A 63 -1.62 -10.81 -2.53
N ASP A 64 -0.40 -11.05 -3.02
CA ASP A 64 0.27 -12.32 -2.83
C ASP A 64 0.78 -12.40 -1.40
N ARG A 65 0.06 -13.16 -0.56
CA ARG A 65 0.40 -13.34 0.85
C ARG A 65 1.65 -14.18 1.06
N SER A 66 2.13 -14.91 0.05
CA SER A 66 3.34 -15.71 0.18
C SER A 66 4.57 -14.80 0.13
N ASN A 67 4.59 -13.90 -0.85
CA ASN A 67 5.70 -12.96 -1.10
C ASN A 67 5.52 -11.58 -0.46
N LEU A 68 4.33 -11.27 0.06
CA LEU A 68 3.94 -9.94 0.56
C LEU A 68 4.04 -8.86 -0.53
N ASP A 69 3.50 -9.19 -1.70
CA ASP A 69 3.45 -8.28 -2.85
C ASP A 69 2.02 -7.83 -3.13
N GLY A 70 1.83 -6.52 -3.29
CA GLY A 70 0.59 -5.94 -3.80
C GLY A 70 0.64 -5.84 -5.32
N VAL A 71 -0.38 -6.35 -5.99
CA VAL A 71 -0.47 -6.40 -7.45
C VAL A 71 -1.74 -5.67 -7.91
N ILE A 72 -1.57 -4.81 -8.91
CA ILE A 72 -2.65 -4.07 -9.55
C ILE A 72 -2.60 -4.39 -11.03
N SER A 73 -3.75 -4.76 -11.60
CA SER A 73 -3.85 -5.18 -13.00
C SER A 73 -5.11 -4.67 -13.65
N PHE A 74 -5.08 -4.57 -14.98
CA PHE A 74 -6.22 -4.23 -15.82
C PHE A 74 -6.36 -5.28 -16.91
N ASP A 75 -7.54 -5.90 -17.01
CA ASP A 75 -7.78 -7.06 -17.86
C ASP A 75 -8.58 -6.69 -19.11
N GLN A 76 -7.94 -5.93 -20.00
CA GLN A 76 -8.45 -5.69 -21.35
C GLN A 76 -7.32 -5.92 -22.36
N PRO A 77 -7.61 -6.47 -23.55
CA PRO A 77 -6.58 -6.77 -24.55
C PRO A 77 -5.81 -5.53 -25.03
N TYR A 78 -6.41 -4.34 -24.87
CA TYR A 78 -5.82 -3.05 -25.22
C TYR A 78 -5.23 -2.30 -24.02
N ALA A 79 -5.25 -2.85 -22.79
CA ALA A 79 -4.77 -2.16 -21.59
C ALA A 79 -3.30 -1.73 -21.71
N VAL A 80 -2.43 -2.62 -22.18
CA VAL A 80 -1.00 -2.33 -22.38
C VAL A 80 -0.81 -1.24 -23.43
N ALA A 81 -1.54 -1.29 -24.54
CA ALA A 81 -1.43 -0.27 -25.58
C ALA A 81 -1.89 1.10 -25.06
N GLN A 82 -3.01 1.16 -24.34
CA GLN A 82 -3.49 2.39 -23.69
C GLN A 82 -2.51 2.92 -22.64
N HIS A 83 -1.72 2.05 -22.00
CA HIS A 83 -0.72 2.43 -21.01
C HIS A 83 0.58 2.94 -21.64
N GLU A 84 1.05 2.31 -22.72
CA GLU A 84 2.38 2.54 -23.28
C GLU A 84 2.41 3.54 -24.45
N GLN A 85 1.31 3.69 -25.20
CA GLN A 85 1.28 4.54 -26.38
C GLN A 85 1.12 6.01 -25.99
N LEU A 86 2.24 6.73 -25.89
CA LEU A 86 2.28 8.12 -25.42
C LEU A 86 1.69 9.13 -26.42
N ASP A 87 1.50 8.72 -27.67
CA ASP A 87 0.92 9.54 -28.75
C ASP A 87 -0.60 9.39 -28.88
N TRP A 88 -1.23 8.49 -28.11
CA TRP A 88 -2.68 8.31 -28.12
C TRP A 88 -3.37 9.41 -27.34
N GLU A 89 -4.40 10.00 -27.95
CA GLU A 89 -5.25 10.98 -27.29
C GLU A 89 -6.38 10.27 -26.52
N HIS A 90 -6.60 10.69 -25.27
CA HIS A 90 -7.74 10.25 -24.46
C HIS A 90 -8.75 11.39 -24.33
N PRO A 91 -9.62 11.62 -25.35
CA PRO A 91 -10.41 12.85 -25.46
C PRO A 91 -11.47 13.03 -24.37
N LEU A 92 -11.83 11.95 -23.65
CA LEU A 92 -12.85 12.00 -22.61
C LEU A 92 -12.23 12.04 -21.21
N LYS A 93 -11.32 11.09 -20.92
CA LYS A 93 -10.64 10.96 -19.63
C LYS A 93 -9.47 10.00 -19.76
N GLY A 94 -8.45 10.25 -18.96
CA GLY A 94 -7.34 9.36 -18.72
C GLY A 94 -6.05 9.86 -19.34
N GLU A 95 -4.98 9.14 -19.06
CA GLU A 95 -3.63 9.46 -19.51
C GLU A 95 -2.87 8.16 -19.84
N PRO A 96 -1.87 8.21 -20.75
CA PRO A 96 -0.91 7.14 -20.84
C PRO A 96 -0.16 7.01 -19.52
N LYS A 97 0.47 5.86 -19.29
CA LYS A 97 1.21 5.57 -18.06
C LYS A 97 0.39 5.72 -16.77
N TYR A 98 -0.93 5.65 -16.85
CA TYR A 98 -1.85 5.86 -15.73
C TYR A 98 -1.45 5.11 -14.44
N LEU A 99 -1.08 3.83 -14.53
CA LEU A 99 -0.67 3.04 -13.36
C LEU A 99 0.73 3.41 -12.86
N GLU A 100 1.68 3.70 -13.75
CA GLU A 100 3.05 4.07 -13.41
C GLU A 100 3.05 5.45 -12.72
N THR A 101 2.32 6.42 -13.29
CA THR A 101 2.13 7.75 -12.70
C THR A 101 1.52 7.65 -11.30
N THR A 102 0.43 6.88 -11.12
CA THR A 102 -0.18 6.71 -9.80
C THR A 102 0.78 6.03 -8.81
N LEU A 103 1.55 5.02 -9.23
CA LEU A 103 2.51 4.36 -8.35
C LEU A 103 3.60 5.33 -7.86
N TYR A 104 4.06 6.26 -8.71
CA TYR A 104 4.99 7.29 -8.30
C TYR A 104 4.35 8.31 -7.34
N GLU A 105 3.16 8.80 -7.65
CA GLU A 105 2.44 9.79 -6.83
C GLU A 105 2.08 9.24 -5.44
N GLU A 106 1.66 7.98 -5.36
CA GLU A 106 1.13 7.36 -4.14
C GLU A 106 2.19 6.60 -3.31
N ALA A 107 3.46 6.60 -3.73
CA ALA A 107 4.51 5.80 -3.10
C ALA A 107 4.66 6.09 -1.59
N GLU A 108 4.61 7.35 -1.18
CA GLU A 108 4.70 7.73 0.24
C GLU A 108 3.44 7.37 1.03
N VAL A 109 2.27 7.48 0.41
CA VAL A 109 0.99 7.11 1.05
C VAL A 109 0.96 5.61 1.30
N VAL A 110 1.36 4.80 0.32
CA VAL A 110 1.50 3.35 0.45
C VAL A 110 2.44 2.99 1.61
N ARG A 111 3.65 3.59 1.66
CA ARG A 111 4.61 3.39 2.76
C ARG A 111 3.99 3.73 4.11
N ALA A 112 3.29 4.86 4.21
CA ALA A 112 2.66 5.31 5.43
C ALA A 112 1.53 4.37 5.88
N MET A 113 0.71 3.85 4.95
CA MET A 113 -0.38 2.92 5.22
C MET A 113 0.14 1.58 5.77
N VAL A 114 1.13 0.99 5.11
CA VAL A 114 1.75 -0.27 5.57
C VAL A 114 2.40 -0.07 6.93
N ALA A 115 3.19 0.99 7.10
CA ALA A 115 3.85 1.29 8.36
C ALA A 115 2.85 1.54 9.50
N LYS A 116 1.72 2.21 9.22
CA LYS A 116 0.63 2.42 10.19
C LYS A 116 0.01 1.10 10.62
N ALA A 117 -0.23 0.17 9.68
CA ALA A 117 -0.78 -1.15 9.99
C ALA A 117 0.16 -1.94 10.92
N VAL A 118 1.47 -1.93 10.62
CA VAL A 118 2.49 -2.57 11.46
C VAL A 118 2.57 -1.94 12.84
N ARG A 119 2.69 -0.60 12.95
CA ARG A 119 2.73 0.10 14.25
C ARG A 119 1.54 -0.25 15.13
N LYS A 120 0.33 -0.15 14.57
CA LYS A 120 -0.92 -0.49 15.28
C LYS A 120 -0.92 -1.94 15.77
N ALA A 121 -0.40 -2.88 14.98
CA ALA A 121 -0.31 -4.26 15.40
C ALA A 121 0.73 -4.47 16.52
N LEU A 122 1.84 -3.75 16.50
CA LEU A 122 2.92 -3.90 17.47
C LEU A 122 2.71 -3.11 18.77
N GLY A 123 1.59 -2.41 18.92
CA GLY A 123 1.25 -1.67 20.14
C GLY A 123 1.75 -0.23 20.16
N GLY A 124 2.07 0.33 18.99
CA GLY A 124 2.23 1.77 18.79
C GLY A 124 0.92 2.49 18.50
#